data_AF-A0A2K0XTR6-F1
#
_entry.id   AF-A0A2K0XTR6-F1
#
_cell.length_a   1.000
_cell.length_b   1.000
_cell.length_c   1.000
_cell.angle_alpha   90.00
_cell.angle_beta   90.00
_cell.angle_gamma   90.00
#
_symmetry.space_group_name_H-M   'P 1'
#
loop_
_entity.id
_entity.type
_entity.pdbx_description
1 polymer ?
#
loop_
_entity_poly.entity_id
_entity_poly.type
_entity_poly.pdbx_seq_one_letter_code
_entity_poly.pdbx_strand_id
1 'polypeptide(L)'
;MTEQALLLDDDGHLVNHLDWTPAVAQTLADTLDVSLSDEHYQILAQVRAFFETYHHSPATRPLIKHLMNTLPELDINNQKLQALFNTGLVARHVNRIAGLPKPPNCL
;
A
#
# COMPACT_ATOMS: atom_id res chain seq x y z
N MET A 1 -17.03 -17.74 -13.89
CA MET A 1 -16.37 -16.92 -12.85
C MET A 1 -15.41 -16.02 -13.59
N THR A 2 -15.60 -14.71 -13.53
CA THR A 2 -14.71 -13.77 -14.23
C THR A 2 -13.39 -13.71 -13.48
N GLU A 3 -12.40 -14.47 -13.95
CA GLU A 3 -10.98 -14.18 -13.73
C GLU A 3 -10.70 -12.81 -14.35
N GLN A 4 -10.83 -11.75 -13.57
CA GLN A 4 -10.20 -10.48 -13.93
C GLN A 4 -8.69 -10.71 -13.89
N ALA A 5 -8.09 -10.88 -15.06
CA ALA A 5 -6.65 -11.01 -15.22
C ALA A 5 -6.00 -9.71 -14.73
N LEU A 6 -5.48 -9.73 -13.51
CA LEU A 6 -4.75 -8.60 -12.96
C LEU A 6 -3.47 -8.40 -13.76
N LEU A 7 -3.37 -7.26 -14.44
CA LEU A 7 -2.17 -6.87 -15.14
C LEU A 7 -1.17 -6.31 -14.13
N LEU A 8 -0.19 -7.14 -13.78
CA LEU A 8 0.93 -6.77 -12.92
C LEU A 8 2.19 -6.54 -13.78
N ASP A 9 2.99 -5.56 -13.39
CA ASP A 9 4.33 -5.33 -13.91
C ASP A 9 5.32 -6.39 -13.40
N ASP A 10 6.54 -6.43 -13.96
CA ASP A 10 7.60 -7.39 -13.59
C ASP A 10 7.94 -7.37 -12.08
N ASP A 11 7.74 -6.21 -11.42
CA ASP A 11 7.94 -6.04 -9.97
C ASP A 11 6.67 -6.34 -9.15
N GLY A 12 5.64 -6.93 -9.76
CA GLY A 12 4.37 -7.28 -9.14
C GLY A 12 3.51 -6.07 -8.73
N HIS A 13 3.68 -4.93 -9.39
CA HIS A 13 2.86 -3.73 -9.18
C HIS A 13 1.69 -3.69 -10.15
N LEU A 14 0.54 -3.17 -9.71
CA LEU A 14 -0.62 -3.04 -10.58
C LEU A 14 -0.33 -2.04 -11.72
N VAL A 15 -0.47 -2.47 -12.97
CA VAL A 15 -0.22 -1.61 -14.15
C VAL A 15 -1.22 -0.45 -14.18
N ASN A 16 -2.49 -0.73 -13.83
CA ASN A 16 -3.54 0.27 -13.76
C ASN A 16 -4.04 0.45 -12.31
N HIS A 17 -3.62 1.53 -11.64
CA HIS A 17 -4.03 1.83 -10.26
C HIS A 17 -5.56 2.02 -10.07
N LEU A 18 -6.31 2.25 -11.15
CA LEU A 18 -7.77 2.36 -11.13
C LEU A 18 -8.46 0.99 -11.05
N ASP A 19 -7.78 -0.09 -11.45
CA ASP A 19 -8.27 -1.47 -11.31
C ASP A 19 -8.13 -2.00 -9.88
N TRP A 20 -7.53 -1.20 -8.98
CA TRP A 20 -7.33 -1.62 -7.61
C TRP A 20 -8.66 -1.79 -6.89
N THR A 21 -8.82 -2.95 -6.26
CA THR A 21 -9.92 -3.25 -5.34
C THR A 21 -9.34 -3.94 -4.10
N PRO A 22 -10.10 -4.03 -2.99
CA PRO A 22 -9.66 -4.77 -1.80
C PRO A 22 -9.23 -6.21 -2.10
N ALA A 23 -9.88 -6.87 -3.06
CA ALA A 23 -9.49 -8.21 -3.51
C ALA A 23 -8.10 -8.21 -4.17
N VAL A 24 -7.82 -7.21 -5.02
CA VAL A 24 -6.49 -7.04 -5.64
C VAL A 24 -5.43 -6.78 -4.58
N ALA A 25 -5.73 -5.92 -3.60
CA ALA A 25 -4.81 -5.66 -2.49
C ALA A 25 -4.43 -6.97 -1.78
N GLN A 26 -5.41 -7.83 -1.50
CA GLN A 26 -5.16 -9.12 -0.87
C GLN A 26 -4.30 -10.04 -1.75
N THR A 27 -4.56 -10.09 -3.06
CA THR A 27 -3.71 -10.84 -4.00
C THR A 27 -2.27 -10.32 -4.00
N LEU A 28 -2.08 -9.00 -3.98
CA LEU A 28 -0.75 -8.39 -3.94
C LEU A 28 -0.04 -8.66 -2.61
N ALA A 29 -0.76 -8.61 -1.49
CA ALA A 29 -0.22 -8.91 -0.17
C ALA A 29 0.15 -10.39 -0.01
N ASP A 30 -0.63 -11.30 -0.61
CA ASP A 30 -0.33 -12.74 -0.64
C ASP A 30 1.03 -13.03 -1.30
N THR A 31 1.38 -12.30 -2.37
CA THR A 31 2.72 -12.40 -2.99
C THR A 31 3.88 -11.98 -2.08
N LEU A 32 3.59 -11.32 -0.96
CA LEU A 32 4.55 -10.82 0.02
C LEU A 32 4.46 -11.59 1.35
N ASP A 33 3.66 -12.66 1.42
CA ASP A 33 3.36 -13.39 2.66
C ASP A 33 2.75 -12.47 3.75
N VAL A 34 1.91 -11.52 3.33
CA VAL A 34 1.23 -10.55 4.20
C VAL A 34 -0.28 -10.81 4.17
N SER A 35 -0.87 -10.97 5.36
CA SER A 35 -2.32 -11.07 5.53
C SER A 35 -2.93 -9.71 5.84
N LEU A 36 -3.82 -9.20 4.98
CA LEU A 36 -4.46 -7.90 5.20
C LEU A 36 -5.67 -8.03 6.11
N SER A 37 -5.51 -7.58 7.35
CA SER A 37 -6.61 -7.29 8.28
C SER A 37 -7.24 -5.90 8.02
N ASP A 38 -8.34 -5.58 8.71
CA ASP A 38 -9.01 -4.27 8.66
C ASP A 38 -8.05 -3.07 8.82
N GLU A 39 -7.11 -3.16 9.78
CA GLU A 39 -6.08 -2.12 9.98
C GLU A 39 -5.27 -1.86 8.69
N HIS A 40 -4.94 -2.91 7.94
CA HIS A 40 -4.21 -2.77 6.68
C HIS A 40 -5.06 -2.07 5.64
N TYR A 41 -6.33 -2.44 5.50
CA TYR A 41 -7.24 -1.78 4.56
C TYR A 41 -7.42 -0.29 4.90
N GLN A 42 -7.50 0.07 6.18
CA GLN A 42 -7.53 1.47 6.60
C GLN A 42 -6.24 2.20 6.17
N ILE A 43 -5.08 1.61 6.41
CA ILE A 43 -3.78 2.19 5.99
C ILE A 43 -3.74 2.38 4.47
N LEU A 44 -4.09 1.35 3.70
CA LEU A 44 -4.08 1.37 2.24
C LEU A 44 -5.04 2.43 1.68
N ALA A 45 -6.22 2.58 2.27
CA ALA A 45 -7.16 3.61 1.89
C ALA A 45 -6.58 5.02 2.08
N GLN A 46 -5.88 5.27 3.19
CA GLN A 46 -5.20 6.55 3.42
C GLN A 46 -4.04 6.76 2.46
N VAL A 47 -3.27 5.72 2.13
CA VAL A 47 -2.18 5.81 1.15
C VAL A 47 -2.73 6.20 -0.23
N ARG A 48 -3.86 5.62 -0.64
CA ARG A 48 -4.54 5.99 -1.89
C ARG A 48 -5.07 7.41 -1.84
N ALA A 49 -5.70 7.83 -0.74
CA ALA A 49 -6.16 9.21 -0.57
C ALA A 49 -5.00 10.23 -0.63
N PHE A 50 -3.84 9.88 -0.08
CA PHE A 50 -2.61 10.66 -0.23
C PHE A 50 -2.20 10.76 -1.71
N PHE A 51 -2.16 9.64 -2.43
CA PHE A 51 -1.83 9.65 -3.86
C PHE A 51 -2.83 10.46 -4.69
N GLU A 52 -4.13 10.36 -4.41
CA GLU A 52 -5.15 11.15 -5.10
C GLU A 52 -5.00 12.66 -4.84
N THR A 53 -4.53 13.03 -3.64
CA THR A 53 -4.33 14.44 -3.27
C THR A 53 -3.04 15.01 -3.84
N TYR A 54 -1.95 14.25 -3.78
CA TYR A 54 -0.61 14.74 -4.09
C TYR A 54 -0.05 14.23 -5.41
N HIS A 55 -0.77 13.32 -6.09
CA HIS A 55 -0.39 12.66 -7.34
C HIS A 55 1.00 12.01 -7.31
N HIS A 56 1.48 11.63 -6.12
CA HIS A 56 2.74 10.93 -5.92
C HIS A 56 2.67 9.94 -4.76
N SER A 57 3.42 8.85 -4.88
CA SER A 57 3.47 7.80 -3.86
C SER A 57 4.30 8.27 -2.66
N PRO A 58 3.79 8.17 -1.42
CA PRO A 58 4.50 8.63 -0.24
C PRO A 58 5.72 7.76 0.07
N ALA A 59 6.81 8.40 0.51
CA ALA A 59 7.93 7.72 1.16
C ALA A 59 7.58 7.35 2.62
N THR A 60 8.41 6.55 3.28
CA THR A 60 8.13 6.01 4.63
C THR A 60 7.82 7.09 5.67
N ARG A 61 8.61 8.18 5.68
CA ARG A 61 8.42 9.31 6.61
C ARG A 61 7.10 10.06 6.38
N PRO A 62 6.81 10.56 5.15
CA PRO A 62 5.51 11.16 4.82
C PRO A 62 4.33 10.23 5.10
N LEU A 63 4.46 8.93 4.78
CA LEU A 63 3.43 7.93 5.01
C LEU A 63 3.09 7.80 6.50
N ILE A 64 4.09 7.58 7.36
CA ILE A 64 3.87 7.48 8.81
C ILE A 64 3.20 8.75 9.33
N LYS A 65 3.73 9.93 8.93
CA LYS A 65 3.16 11.21 9.36
C LYS A 65 1.71 11.34 8.92
N HIS A 66 1.39 10.99 7.68
CA HIS A 66 0.02 11.03 7.18
C HIS A 66 -0.89 10.11 7.98
N LEU A 67 -0.49 8.84 8.16
CA LEU A 67 -1.24 7.85 8.92
C LEU A 67 -1.45 8.25 10.39
N MET A 68 -0.46 8.84 11.05
CA MET A 68 -0.62 9.36 12.41
C MET A 68 -1.64 10.51 12.49
N ASN A 69 -1.76 11.32 11.43
CA ASN A 69 -2.73 12.41 11.39
C ASN A 69 -4.14 11.93 11.02
N THR A 70 -4.25 10.94 10.12
CA THR A 70 -5.54 10.43 9.64
C THR A 70 -6.12 9.33 10.53
N LEU A 71 -5.25 8.51 11.15
CA LEU A 71 -5.58 7.34 11.97
C LEU A 71 -4.82 7.43 13.32
N PRO A 72 -5.05 8.46 14.14
CA PRO A 72 -4.34 8.64 15.41
C PRO A 72 -4.63 7.50 16.40
N GLU A 73 -5.79 6.85 16.29
CA GLU A 73 -6.19 5.72 17.12
C GLU A 73 -5.31 4.48 16.95
N LEU A 74 -4.71 4.31 15.77
CA LEU A 74 -3.89 3.13 15.46
C LEU A 74 -2.45 3.27 15.98
N ASP A 75 -2.06 4.43 16.52
CA ASP A 75 -0.70 4.75 16.99
C ASP A 75 0.38 4.25 16.01
N ILE A 76 0.22 4.60 14.74
CA ILE A 76 1.06 4.09 13.67
C ILE A 76 2.48 4.65 13.79
N ASN A 77 3.44 3.75 13.87
CA ASN A 77 4.86 4.06 13.85
C ASN A 77 5.62 3.13 12.89
N ASN A 78 6.90 3.43 12.65
CA ASN A 78 7.72 2.67 11.71
C ASN A 78 7.81 1.18 12.09
N GLN A 79 7.96 0.84 13.37
CA GLN A 79 8.03 -0.56 13.82
C GLN A 79 6.68 -1.27 13.64
N LYS A 80 5.57 -0.61 13.98
CA LYS A 80 4.22 -1.15 13.80
C LYS A 80 3.94 -1.45 12.33
N LEU A 81 4.29 -0.55 11.42
CA LEU A 81 4.14 -0.80 9.98
C LEU A 81 5.02 -1.94 9.47
N GLN A 82 6.28 -2.03 9.94
CA GLN A 82 7.13 -3.17 9.57
C GLN A 82 6.55 -4.49 10.05
N ALA A 83 5.96 -4.52 11.25
CA ALA A 83 5.32 -5.71 11.80
C ALA A 83 4.02 -6.07 11.06
N LEU A 84 3.16 -5.08 10.78
CA LEU A 84 1.90 -5.26 10.06
C LEU A 84 2.15 -5.84 8.65
N PHE A 85 3.02 -5.18 7.89
CA PHE A 85 3.31 -5.57 6.50
C PHE A 85 4.47 -6.57 6.38
N ASN A 86 4.93 -7.16 7.49
CA ASN A 86 6.06 -8.10 7.59
C ASN A 86 7.26 -7.73 6.69
N THR A 87 7.68 -6.46 6.73
CA THR A 87 8.60 -5.89 5.74
C THR A 87 9.54 -4.86 6.31
N GLY A 88 10.80 -4.85 5.87
CA GLY A 88 11.73 -3.74 6.09
C GLY A 88 11.52 -2.53 5.16
N LEU A 89 10.85 -2.72 4.02
CA LEU A 89 10.59 -1.71 2.99
C LEU A 89 9.12 -1.27 2.99
N VAL A 90 8.67 -0.67 4.10
CA VAL A 90 7.26 -0.28 4.31
C VAL A 90 6.69 0.50 3.14
N ALA A 91 7.31 1.63 2.74
CA ALA A 91 6.74 2.44 1.66
C ALA A 91 6.62 1.67 0.34
N ARG A 92 7.61 0.84 -0.02
CA ARG A 92 7.57 0.08 -1.27
C ARG A 92 6.44 -0.95 -1.26
N HIS A 93 6.33 -1.75 -0.22
CA HIS A 93 5.29 -2.78 -0.15
C HIS A 93 3.90 -2.19 0.07
N VAL A 94 3.74 -1.16 0.91
CA VAL A 94 2.44 -0.51 1.11
C VAL A 94 1.96 0.13 -0.18
N ASN A 95 2.82 0.85 -0.92
CA ASN A 95 2.45 1.43 -2.22
C ASN A 95 2.09 0.34 -3.24
N ARG A 96 2.86 -0.75 -3.27
CA ARG A 96 2.55 -1.92 -4.13
C ARG A 96 1.18 -2.49 -3.81
N ILE A 97 0.92 -2.82 -2.54
CA ILE A 97 -0.36 -3.39 -2.08
C ILE A 97 -1.52 -2.41 -2.32
N ALA A 98 -1.28 -1.10 -2.20
CA ALA A 98 -2.24 -0.04 -2.51
C ALA A 98 -2.51 0.13 -4.01
N GLY A 99 -1.84 -0.67 -4.87
CA GLY A 99 -1.97 -0.59 -6.33
C GLY A 99 -1.41 0.69 -6.92
N LEU A 100 -0.54 1.39 -6.19
CA LEU A 100 0.04 2.65 -6.64
C LEU A 100 1.25 2.38 -7.53
N PRO A 101 1.49 3.26 -8.53
CA PRO A 101 2.67 3.14 -9.37
C PRO A 101 3.95 3.33 -8.53
N LYS A 102 5.04 2.74 -9.04
CA LYS A 102 6.37 2.88 -8.43
C LYS A 102 6.67 4.37 -8.18
N PRO A 103 7.08 4.76 -6.97
CA PRO A 103 7.48 6.14 -6.72
C PRO A 103 8.62 6.51 -7.68
N PRO A 104 8.57 7.67 -8.36
CA PRO A 104 9.60 8.08 -9.32
C PRO A 104 10.98 8.32 -8.67
N ASN A 105 11.10 8.26 -7.35
CA ASN A 105 12.33 8.47 -6.59
C ASN A 105 12.52 7.39 -5.52
N CYS A 106 12.86 6.17 -5.95
CA CYS A 106 13.49 5.19 -5.07
C CYS A 106 15.01 5.41 -5.19
N LEU A 107 15.58 6.25 -4.32
CA LEU A 107 17.03 6.43 -4.12
C LEU A 107 17.49 5.64 -2.91
#